data_AF-A0A413TY81-F1
#
_entry.id   AF-A0A413TY81-F1
#
_cell.length_a   1.000
_cell.length_b   1.000
_cell.length_c   1.000
_cell.angle_alpha   90.00
_cell.angle_beta   90.00
_cell.angle_gamma   90.00
#
_symmetry.space_group_name_H-M   'P 1'
#
loop_
_entity.id
_entity.type
_entity.pdbx_description
1 polymer ?
#
loop_
_entity_poly.entity_id
_entity_poly.type
_entity_poly.pdbx_seq_one_letter_code
_entity_poly.pdbx_strand_id
1 'polypeptide(L)'
;MANILIRNVDETVALRLHELASKKGMSREAYIRDLFNSVSVSGELKELDFKYANLVQLLTDQAKMLSDIIDRNTYVLEMIQERIHDNGQS
;
A
#
# COMPACT_ATOMS: atom_id res chain seq x y z
N MET A 1 -23.08 19.50 16.82
CA MET A 1 -23.37 18.24 16.12
C MET A 1 -24.18 18.57 14.88
N ALA A 2 -23.78 18.07 13.71
CA ALA A 2 -24.53 18.27 12.48
C ALA A 2 -25.51 17.11 12.29
N ASN A 3 -26.78 17.43 11.97
CA ASN A 3 -27.80 16.43 11.66
C ASN A 3 -27.92 16.33 10.14
N ILE A 4 -27.80 15.12 9.60
CA ILE A 4 -27.90 14.83 8.17
C ILE A 4 -29.16 14.01 7.94
N LEU A 5 -29.97 14.43 6.96
CA LEU A 5 -31.17 13.72 6.55
C LEU A 5 -30.99 13.25 5.11
N ILE A 6 -30.95 11.93 4.91
CA ILE A 6 -30.86 11.32 3.57
C ILE A 6 -32.29 11.01 3.10
N ARG A 7 -32.74 11.67 2.03
CA ARG A 7 -34.07 11.46 1.45
C ARG A 7 -34.00 10.53 0.23
N ASN A 8 -35.14 9.94 -0.11
CA ASN A 8 -35.31 9.10 -1.30
C ASN A 8 -34.33 7.91 -1.36
N VAL A 9 -34.05 7.30 -0.20
CA VAL A 9 -33.33 6.03 -0.16
C VAL A 9 -34.31 4.93 -0.54
N ASP A 10 -33.93 4.10 -1.50
CA ASP A 10 -34.69 2.93 -1.89
C ASP A 10 -34.94 2.02 -0.68
N GLU A 11 -36.18 1.51 -0.55
CA GLU A 11 -36.59 0.72 0.60
C GLU A 11 -35.76 -0.57 0.75
N THR A 12 -35.35 -1.18 -0.37
CA THR A 12 -34.48 -2.36 -0.36
C THR A 12 -33.08 -2.04 0.18
N VAL A 13 -32.58 -0.83 -0.11
CA VAL A 13 -31.30 -0.35 0.40
C VAL A 13 -31.41 -0.03 1.89
N ALA A 14 -32.50 0.60 2.33
CA ALA A 14 -32.75 0.88 3.74
C ALA A 14 -32.88 -0.39 4.58
N LEU A 15 -33.53 -1.43 4.04
CA LEU A 15 -33.60 -2.77 4.64
C LEU A 15 -32.23 -3.42 4.76
N ARG A 16 -31.44 -3.44 3.69
CA ARG A 16 -30.07 -3.99 3.72
C ARG A 16 -29.18 -3.28 4.75
N LEU A 17 -29.24 -1.96 4.82
CA LEU A 17 -28.49 -1.20 5.84
C LEU A 17 -28.92 -1.57 7.26
N HIS A 18 -30.20 -1.86 7.46
CA HIS A 18 -30.69 -2.36 8.74
C HIS A 18 -30.12 -3.74 9.08
N GLU A 19 -30.17 -4.69 8.14
CA GLU A 19 -29.65 -6.03 8.33
C GLU A 19 -28.15 -6.02 8.65
N LEU A 20 -27.38 -5.19 7.94
CA LEU A 20 -25.95 -5.04 8.16
C LEU A 20 -25.64 -4.45 9.54
N ALA A 21 -26.42 -3.48 9.99
CA ALA A 21 -26.30 -2.91 11.33
C ALA A 21 -26.66 -3.95 12.42
N SER A 22 -27.76 -4.68 12.23
CA SER A 22 -28.19 -5.75 13.14
C SER A 22 -27.18 -6.89 13.24
N LYS A 23 -26.55 -7.30 12.12
CA LYS A 23 -25.46 -8.30 12.12
C LYS A 23 -24.25 -7.87 12.95
N LYS A 24 -23.98 -6.57 13.02
CA LYS A 24 -22.90 -6.00 13.84
C LYS A 24 -23.35 -5.62 15.25
N GLY A 25 -24.60 -5.90 15.64
CA GLY A 25 -25.14 -5.57 16.97
C GLY A 25 -25.26 -4.07 17.24
N MET A 26 -25.38 -3.25 16.20
CA MET A 26 -25.41 -1.79 16.31
C MET A 26 -26.69 -1.20 15.69
N SER A 27 -27.01 0.04 16.06
CA SER A 27 -28.14 0.75 15.46
C SER A 27 -27.84 1.09 13.99
N ARG A 28 -28.90 1.20 13.18
CA ARG A 28 -28.78 1.61 11.76
C ARG A 28 -28.07 2.96 11.62
N GLU A 29 -28.36 3.88 12.54
CA GLU A 29 -27.76 5.22 12.57
C GLU A 29 -26.27 5.17 12.92
N ALA A 30 -25.88 4.37 13.92
CA ALA A 30 -24.48 4.18 14.28
C ALA A 30 -23.69 3.56 13.12
N TYR A 31 -24.27 2.55 12.46
CA TYR A 31 -23.66 1.92 11.30
C TYR A 31 -23.43 2.91 10.14
N ILE A 32 -24.43 3.75 9.85
CA ILE A 32 -24.31 4.78 8.79
C ILE A 32 -23.28 5.84 9.18
N ARG A 33 -23.21 6.23 10.46
CA ARG A 33 -22.20 7.17 10.96
C ARG A 33 -20.78 6.59 10.79
N ASP A 34 -20.59 5.33 11.15
CA ASP A 34 -19.31 4.63 10.97
C ASP A 34 -18.94 4.50 9.49
N LEU A 35 -19.93 4.29 8.62
CA LEU A 35 -19.73 4.27 7.17
C LEU A 35 -19.27 5.65 6.66
N PHE A 36 -19.91 6.74 7.11
CA PHE A 36 -19.50 8.10 6.75
C PHE A 36 -18.09 8.42 7.23
N ASN A 37 -17.76 8.05 8.47
CA ASN A 37 -16.41 8.22 9.01
C ASN A 37 -15.40 7.40 8.20
N SER A 38 -15.72 6.15 7.89
CA SER A 38 -14.85 5.29 7.09
C SER A 38 -14.63 5.87 5.70
N VAL A 39 -15.67 6.37 5.01
CA VAL A 39 -15.53 6.97 3.68
C VAL A 39 -14.75 8.29 3.73
N SER A 40 -15.03 9.13 4.74
CA SER A 40 -14.32 10.38 4.99
C SER A 40 -12.82 10.16 5.18
N VAL A 41 -12.45 9.17 6.00
CA VAL A 41 -11.04 8.85 6.29
C VAL A 41 -10.41 7.97 5.19
N SER A 42 -11.20 7.17 4.47
CA SER A 42 -10.71 6.24 3.43
C SER A 42 -10.16 6.95 2.21
N GLY A 43 -10.56 8.19 1.91
CA GLY A 43 -9.94 8.97 0.84
C GLY A 43 -8.45 9.21 1.14
N GLU A 44 -8.16 9.68 2.35
CA GLU A 44 -6.80 9.98 2.81
C GLU A 44 -5.98 8.71 3.08
N LEU A 45 -6.58 7.68 3.70
CA LEU A 45 -5.89 6.41 3.96
C LEU A 45 -5.53 5.67 2.67
N LYS A 46 -6.42 5.63 1.67
CA LYS A 46 -6.10 4.98 0.39
C LYS A 46 -4.96 5.69 -0.32
N GLU A 47 -4.95 7.02 -0.35
CA GLU A 47 -3.83 7.77 -0.93
C GLU A 47 -2.52 7.50 -0.20
N LEU A 48 -2.56 7.39 1.13
CA LEU A 48 -1.39 7.10 1.94
C LEU A 48 -0.86 5.68 1.68
N ASP A 49 -1.75 4.69 1.62
CA ASP A 49 -1.40 3.30 1.28
C ASP A 49 -0.80 3.21 -0.13
N PHE A 50 -1.36 3.92 -1.11
CA PHE A 50 -0.79 3.99 -2.45
C PHE A 50 0.60 4.65 -2.46
N LYS A 51 0.81 5.73 -1.70
CA LYS A 51 2.13 6.38 -1.57
C LYS A 51 3.16 5.43 -0.95
N TYR A 52 2.79 4.71 0.10
CA TYR A 52 3.67 3.73 0.73
C TYR A 52 3.97 2.55 -0.19
N ALA A 53 2.98 2.01 -0.90
CA ALA A 53 3.19 0.93 -1.87
C ALA A 53 4.17 1.37 -2.98
N ASN A 54 3.98 2.56 -3.53
CA ASN A 54 4.88 3.13 -4.54
C ASN A 54 6.29 3.36 -4.01
N LEU A 55 6.42 3.85 -2.77
CA LEU A 55 7.72 4.07 -2.14
C LEU A 55 8.47 2.74 -1.91
N VAL A 56 7.77 1.72 -1.41
CA VAL A 56 8.35 0.39 -1.21
C VAL A 56 8.81 -0.20 -2.55
N GLN A 57 8.02 -0.04 -3.61
CA GLN A 57 8.40 -0.50 -4.94
C GLN A 57 9.67 0.22 -5.44
N LEU A 58 9.73 1.54 -5.34
CA LEU A 58 10.89 2.33 -5.75
C LEU A 58 12.17 1.92 -5.00
N LEU A 59 12.06 1.72 -3.68
CA LEU A 59 13.19 1.28 -2.86
C LEU A 59 13.65 -0.14 -3.23
N THR A 60 12.70 -1.03 -3.53
CA THR A 60 13.00 -2.40 -3.98
C THR A 60 13.74 -2.39 -5.31
N ASP A 61 13.29 -1.56 -6.26
CA ASP A 61 13.91 -1.43 -7.56
C ASP A 61 15.33 -0.84 -7.47
N GLN A 62 15.52 0.18 -6.61
CA GLN A 62 16.86 0.72 -6.33
C GLN A 62 17.77 -0.31 -5.67
N ALA A 63 17.29 -1.07 -4.69
CA ALA A 63 18.08 -2.10 -4.02
C ALA A 63 18.55 -3.16 -5.01
N LYS A 64 17.69 -3.59 -5.93
CA LYS A 64 18.05 -4.52 -6.99
C LYS A 64 19.11 -3.95 -7.92
N MET A 65 18.94 -2.70 -8.36
CA MET A 65 19.91 -2.02 -9.21
C MET A 65 21.30 -1.93 -8.54
N LEU A 66 21.32 -1.60 -7.24
CA LEU A 66 22.57 -1.53 -6.48
C LEU A 66 23.22 -2.91 -6.35
N SER A 67 22.44 -3.97 -6.11
CA SER A 67 22.95 -5.34 -6.08
C SER A 67 23.61 -5.72 -7.40
N ASP A 68 22.94 -5.45 -8.53
CA ASP A 68 23.47 -5.75 -9.87
C ASP A 68 24.81 -5.00 -10.13
N ILE A 69 24.93 -3.76 -9.65
CA ILE A 69 26.18 -2.97 -9.75
C ILE A 69 27.29 -3.59 -8.89
N ILE A 70 26.98 -3.99 -7.65
CA ILE A 70 27.94 -4.63 -6.75
C ILE A 70 28.45 -5.94 -7.37
N ASP A 71 27.55 -6.78 -7.86
CA ASP A 71 27.91 -8.06 -8.50
C ASP A 71 28.83 -7.84 -9.71
N ARG A 72 28.51 -6.84 -10.54
CA ARG A 72 29.33 -6.50 -11.69
C ARG A 72 30.70 -5.96 -11.30
N ASN A 73 30.78 -5.14 -10.25
CA ASN A 73 32.05 -4.62 -9.75
C ASN A 73 32.92 -5.75 -9.17
N THR A 74 32.33 -6.66 -8.40
CA THR A 74 33.02 -7.83 -7.86
C THR A 74 33.62 -8.67 -8.99
N TYR A 75 32.83 -8.98 -10.03
CA TYR A 75 33.31 -9.71 -11.20
C TYR A 75 34.51 -9.01 -11.89
N VAL A 76 34.43 -7.69 -12.09
CA VAL A 76 35.54 -6.94 -12.71
C VAL A 76 36.79 -6.95 -11.83
N LEU A 77 36.63 -6.86 -10.51
CA LEU A 77 37.75 -6.91 -9.57
C LEU A 77 38.42 -8.29 -9.58
N GLU A 78 37.66 -9.37 -9.62
CA GLU A 78 38.18 -10.74 -9.75
C GLU A 78 39.01 -10.89 -11.04
N MET A 79 38.47 -10.43 -12.18
CA MET A 79 39.19 -10.46 -13.46
C MET A 79 40.51 -9.66 -13.42
N ILE A 80 40.53 -8.51 -12.73
CA ILE A 80 41.74 -7.71 -12.58
C ILE A 80 42.74 -8.43 -11.68
N GLN A 81 42.29 -9.05 -10.58
CA GLN A 81 43.15 -9.84 -9.69
C GLN A 81 43.81 -11.01 -10.42
N GLU A 82 43.05 -11.78 -11.22
CA GLU A 82 43.59 -12.87 -12.03
C GLU A 82 44.69 -12.36 -12.99
N ARG A 83 44.42 -11.28 -13.72
CA ARG A 83 45.41 -10.70 -14.65
C ARG A 83 46.66 -10.17 -13.97
N ILE A 84 46.55 -9.61 -12.77
CA ILE A 84 47.72 -9.16 -11.99
C ILE A 84 48.51 -10.37 -11.50
N HIS A 85 47.84 -11.44 -11.08
CA HIS A 85 48.48 -12.67 -10.65
C HIS A 85 49.26 -13.33 -11.79
N ASP A 86 48.66 -13.43 -12.97
CA ASP A 86 49.28 -14.01 -14.16
C ASP A 86 50.51 -13.21 -14.65
N ASN A 87 50.45 -11.88 -14.59
CA ASN A 87 51.57 -11.01 -14.98
C ASN A 87 52.71 -10.96 -13.95
N GLY A 88 52.49 -11.36 -12.69
CA GLY A 88 53.52 -11.45 -11.65
C GLY A 88 54.30 -12.76 -11.64
N GLN A 89 53.87 -13.76 -12.44
CA GLN A 89 54.48 -15.08 -12.58
C GLN A 89 55.29 -15.24 -13.88
N SER A 90 55.39 -14.19 -14.71
CA SER A 90 56.29 -14.10 -15.89
C SER A 90 57.49 -13.22 -15.59
#